data_AF-A0A1G0EEZ4-F1
#
_entry.id   AF-A0A1G0EEZ4-F1
#
_cell.length_a   1.000
_cell.length_b   1.000
_cell.length_c   1.000
_cell.angle_alpha   90.00
_cell.angle_beta   90.00
_cell.angle_gamma   90.00
#
_symmetry.space_group_name_H-M   'P 1'
#
loop_
_entity.id
_entity.type
_entity.pdbx_description
1 polymer ?
#
loop_
_entity_poly.entity_id
_entity_poly.type
_entity_poly.pdbx_seq_one_letter_code
_entity_poly.pdbx_strand_id
1 'polypeptide(L)'
;MGKQERRAYLEAIRAASKAGKSAILNEFCEVCGYHRKYALRPLCTQHKRGKRAAGKPGPASRYDTPELVEVLRAIWMASDQLCGKRLKAALPLWLPHYGASFHPLSADTLAMLGAISAATIDRLLEPIRAKVGRKGLSGTKPGTLLKKHIPIQAGVWDMTQPGFIEADTVAHCGDSPAGDFVWSLTLTDICTGWTECRATWNKGADGVMTQIKAFQNALPFPVKGFDCDNGSEQRQTQHLPHQRQSCSALPRSEGKTGKSGHFYLALTIQLI
;
A
#
# COMPACT_ATOMS: atom_id res chain seq x y z
N MET A 1 -6.55 -13.80 37.55
CA MET A 1 -7.42 -14.98 37.48
C MET A 1 -7.48 -15.55 36.07
N GLY A 2 -7.03 -16.79 35.89
CA GLY A 2 -7.01 -17.51 34.63
C GLY A 2 -8.42 -17.82 34.08
N LYS A 3 -8.50 -18.23 32.80
CA LYS A 3 -9.77 -18.72 32.21
C LYS A 3 -10.24 -20.04 32.83
N GLN A 4 -9.31 -20.87 33.32
CA GLN A 4 -9.59 -22.17 33.94
C GLN A 4 -10.21 -22.01 35.34
N GLU A 5 -9.63 -21.15 36.18
CA GLU A 5 -10.16 -20.84 37.52
C GLU A 5 -11.61 -20.33 37.44
N ARG A 6 -11.92 -19.46 36.47
CA ARG A 6 -13.29 -18.94 36.26
C ARG A 6 -14.30 -20.04 35.91
N ARG A 7 -13.86 -21.11 35.25
CA ARG A 7 -14.71 -22.26 34.92
C ARG A 7 -14.95 -23.15 36.14
N ALA A 8 -13.95 -23.33 37.00
CA ALA A 8 -14.11 -24.09 38.24
C ALA A 8 -15.15 -23.44 39.18
N TYR A 9 -15.09 -22.11 39.38
CA TYR A 9 -16.09 -21.38 40.16
C TYR A 9 -17.52 -21.51 39.56
N LEU A 10 -17.63 -21.58 38.24
CA LEU A 10 -18.92 -21.77 37.55
C LEU A 10 -19.53 -23.16 37.77
N GLU A 11 -18.71 -24.20 37.71
CA GLU A 11 -19.13 -25.57 37.95
C GLU A 11 -19.56 -25.76 39.40
N ALA A 12 -18.78 -25.21 40.35
CA ALA A 12 -19.13 -25.21 41.77
C ALA A 12 -20.46 -24.50 42.05
N ILE A 13 -20.71 -23.32 41.44
CA ILE A 13 -21.99 -22.60 41.56
C ILE A 13 -23.14 -23.43 40.98
N ARG A 14 -22.95 -24.20 39.90
CA ARG A 14 -24.01 -25.00 39.29
C ARG A 14 -24.40 -26.21 40.15
N ALA A 15 -23.42 -26.83 40.79
CA ALA A 15 -23.63 -27.99 41.66
C ALA A 15 -24.13 -27.64 43.08
N ALA A 16 -23.98 -26.37 43.49
CA ALA A 16 -24.31 -25.94 44.85
C ALA A 16 -25.81 -25.65 45.08
N SER A 17 -26.24 -25.83 46.33
CA SER A 17 -27.54 -25.39 46.84
C SER A 17 -27.66 -23.85 46.84
N LYS A 18 -28.86 -23.30 47.08
CA LYS A 18 -29.08 -21.84 47.12
C LYS A 18 -28.16 -21.12 48.12
N ALA A 19 -27.91 -21.73 49.27
CA ALA A 19 -26.98 -21.21 50.28
C ALA A 19 -25.52 -21.32 49.80
N GLY A 20 -25.11 -22.47 49.25
CA GLY A 20 -23.76 -22.68 48.72
C GLY A 20 -23.39 -21.75 47.57
N LYS A 21 -24.34 -21.46 46.66
CA LYS A 21 -24.17 -20.46 45.59
C LYS A 21 -23.81 -19.08 46.10
N SER A 22 -24.40 -18.68 47.24
CA SER A 22 -24.16 -17.36 47.84
C SER A 22 -22.78 -17.27 48.46
N ALA A 23 -22.31 -18.35 49.11
CA ALA A 23 -20.97 -18.44 49.69
C ALA A 23 -19.88 -18.43 48.61
N ILE A 24 -20.02 -19.25 47.56
CA ILE A 24 -19.06 -19.31 46.44
C ILE A 24 -19.01 -17.96 45.71
N LEU A 25 -20.14 -17.26 45.58
CA LEU A 25 -20.18 -15.93 44.98
C LEU A 25 -19.50 -14.87 45.85
N ASN A 26 -19.59 -14.96 47.19
CA ASN A 26 -18.88 -14.05 48.10
C ASN A 26 -17.38 -14.24 47.97
N GLU A 27 -16.91 -15.48 48.06
CA GLU A 27 -15.51 -15.84 47.90
C GLU A 27 -14.96 -15.35 46.55
N PHE A 28 -15.70 -15.58 45.46
CA PHE A 28 -15.33 -15.08 44.14
C PHE A 28 -15.20 -13.54 44.09
N CYS A 29 -16.09 -12.82 44.79
CA CYS A 29 -16.03 -11.36 44.87
C CYS A 29 -14.79 -10.88 45.65
N GLU A 30 -14.46 -11.55 46.76
CA GLU A 30 -13.29 -11.25 47.59
C GLU A 30 -11.98 -11.53 46.85
N VAL A 31 -11.86 -12.69 46.22
CA VAL A 31 -10.64 -13.11 45.48
C VAL A 31 -10.42 -12.26 44.23
N CYS A 32 -11.50 -11.88 43.53
CA CYS A 32 -11.39 -11.14 42.26
C CYS A 32 -11.53 -9.61 42.43
N GLY A 33 -11.83 -9.12 43.63
CA GLY A 33 -12.15 -7.71 43.86
C GLY A 33 -13.37 -7.22 43.08
N TYR A 34 -14.31 -8.11 42.75
CA TYR A 34 -15.49 -7.78 41.95
C TYR A 34 -16.68 -7.46 42.83
N HIS A 35 -17.42 -6.41 42.45
CA HIS A 35 -18.73 -6.15 43.05
C HIS A 35 -19.70 -7.28 42.70
N ARG A 36 -20.53 -7.72 43.65
CA ARG A 36 -21.45 -8.88 43.50
C ARG A 36 -22.30 -8.85 42.23
N LYS A 37 -22.85 -7.68 41.90
CA LYS A 37 -23.66 -7.47 40.69
C LYS A 37 -22.83 -7.64 39.41
N TYR A 38 -21.57 -7.24 39.44
CA TYR A 38 -20.64 -7.42 38.34
C TYR A 38 -20.24 -8.90 38.21
N ALA A 39 -19.93 -9.60 39.31
CA ALA A 39 -19.57 -11.02 39.33
C ALA A 39 -20.66 -11.94 38.75
N LEU A 40 -21.94 -11.61 38.98
CA LEU A 40 -23.06 -12.33 38.38
C LEU A 40 -23.08 -12.25 36.85
N ARG A 41 -22.56 -11.17 36.24
CA ARG A 41 -22.57 -10.98 34.79
C ARG A 41 -21.71 -12.03 34.06
N PRO A 42 -20.38 -12.17 34.28
CA PRO A 42 -19.58 -13.19 33.62
C PRO A 42 -20.03 -14.62 34.00
N LEU A 43 -20.53 -14.82 35.23
CA LEU A 43 -20.94 -16.14 35.69
C LEU A 43 -22.29 -16.60 35.10
N CYS A 44 -23.24 -15.69 34.89
CA CYS A 44 -24.57 -16.02 34.33
C CYS A 44 -24.66 -15.80 32.80
N THR A 45 -23.79 -14.98 32.19
CA THR A 45 -23.85 -14.70 30.73
C THR A 45 -23.40 -15.85 29.85
N GLN A 46 -22.69 -16.85 30.38
CA GLN A 46 -22.28 -18.02 29.61
C GLN A 46 -23.48 -18.88 29.14
N HIS A 47 -24.65 -18.74 29.79
CA HIS A 47 -25.91 -19.37 29.37
C HIS A 47 -26.65 -18.64 28.24
N LYS A 48 -26.27 -17.40 27.89
CA LYS A 48 -26.94 -16.60 26.84
C LYS A 48 -26.14 -16.46 25.54
N ARG A 49 -24.98 -17.10 25.42
CA ARG A 49 -24.31 -17.26 24.11
C ARG A 49 -24.86 -18.48 23.38
N GLY A 50 -26.19 -18.59 23.30
CA GLY A 50 -26.77 -19.28 22.14
C GLY A 50 -26.24 -18.58 20.90
N LYS A 51 -25.83 -19.34 19.87
CA LYS A 51 -25.48 -18.77 18.57
C LYS A 51 -26.56 -17.75 18.24
N ARG A 52 -26.21 -16.46 18.16
CA ARG A 52 -27.15 -15.42 17.71
C ARG A 52 -27.70 -15.98 16.40
N ALA A 53 -29.00 -16.29 16.36
CA ALA A 53 -29.61 -16.79 15.13
C ALA A 53 -29.17 -15.82 14.04
N ALA A 54 -28.52 -16.34 12.99
CA ALA A 54 -28.07 -15.49 11.89
C ALA A 54 -29.28 -14.64 11.50
N GLY A 55 -29.12 -13.31 11.57
CA GLY A 55 -30.19 -12.40 11.20
C GLY A 55 -30.70 -12.81 9.83
N LYS A 56 -32.02 -12.69 9.60
CA LYS A 56 -32.61 -12.98 8.28
C LYS A 56 -31.74 -12.28 7.23
N PRO A 57 -31.32 -12.97 6.15
CA PRO A 57 -30.59 -12.33 5.07
C PRO A 57 -31.35 -11.08 4.63
N GLY A 58 -30.61 -10.01 4.33
CA GLY A 58 -31.22 -8.83 3.73
C GLY A 58 -31.94 -9.21 2.42
N PRO A 59 -32.82 -8.34 1.92
CA PRO A 59 -33.45 -8.54 0.61
C PRO A 59 -32.38 -8.75 -0.47
N ALA A 60 -32.73 -9.55 -1.49
CA ALA A 60 -31.84 -9.81 -2.62
C ALA A 60 -31.37 -8.50 -3.24
N SER A 61 -30.08 -8.42 -3.56
CA SER A 61 -29.50 -7.21 -4.14
C SER A 61 -30.08 -6.98 -5.53
N ARG A 62 -30.63 -5.79 -5.76
CA ARG A 62 -31.10 -5.34 -7.09
C ARG A 62 -30.00 -5.39 -8.15
N TYR A 63 -28.74 -5.25 -7.75
CA TYR A 63 -27.59 -5.15 -8.65
C TYR A 63 -26.83 -6.47 -8.83
N ASP A 64 -27.22 -7.53 -8.12
CA ASP A 64 -26.57 -8.84 -8.23
C ASP A 64 -27.19 -9.66 -9.37
N THR A 65 -27.17 -9.07 -10.57
CA THR A 65 -27.60 -9.74 -11.79
C THR A 65 -26.37 -10.20 -12.58
N PRO A 66 -26.35 -11.42 -13.15
CA PRO A 66 -25.21 -11.93 -13.90
C PRO A 66 -24.77 -10.98 -15.02
N GLU A 67 -25.73 -10.44 -15.78
CA GLU A 67 -25.47 -9.48 -16.87
C GLU A 67 -24.72 -8.24 -16.38
N LEU A 68 -25.16 -7.62 -15.29
CA LEU A 68 -24.53 -6.41 -14.75
C LEU A 68 -23.10 -6.68 -14.27
N VAL A 69 -22.89 -7.83 -13.63
CA VAL A 69 -21.57 -8.27 -13.17
C VAL A 69 -20.62 -8.54 -14.34
N GLU A 70 -21.10 -9.13 -15.44
CA GLU A 70 -20.31 -9.34 -16.65
C GLU A 70 -19.89 -8.00 -17.30
N VAL A 71 -20.81 -7.04 -17.42
CA VAL A 71 -20.50 -5.70 -17.96
C VAL A 71 -19.45 -5.00 -17.10
N LEU A 72 -19.65 -4.99 -15.77
CA LEU A 72 -18.68 -4.39 -14.85
C LEU A 72 -17.32 -5.09 -14.94
N ARG A 73 -17.28 -6.42 -15.06
CA ARG A 73 -16.03 -7.18 -15.22
C ARG A 73 -15.30 -6.79 -16.49
N ALA A 74 -16.00 -6.73 -17.62
CA ALA A 74 -15.40 -6.41 -18.91
C ALA A 74 -14.79 -5.00 -18.90
N ILE A 75 -15.54 -3.99 -18.44
CA ILE A 75 -15.04 -2.61 -18.35
C ILE A 75 -13.90 -2.51 -17.32
N TRP A 76 -14.02 -3.19 -16.18
CA TRP A 76 -12.97 -3.21 -15.16
C TRP A 76 -11.66 -3.81 -15.68
N MET A 77 -11.72 -4.91 -16.43
CA MET A 77 -10.54 -5.51 -17.07
C MET A 77 -9.94 -4.60 -18.14
N ALA A 78 -10.77 -4.00 -18.99
CA ALA A 78 -10.33 -3.11 -20.07
C ALA A 78 -9.74 -1.78 -19.56
N SER A 79 -10.11 -1.35 -18.36
CA SER A 79 -9.62 -0.12 -17.72
C SER A 79 -8.43 -0.35 -16.78
N ASP A 80 -7.72 -1.48 -16.94
CA ASP A 80 -6.61 -1.90 -16.07
C ASP A 80 -6.98 -1.88 -14.58
N GLN A 81 -8.16 -2.42 -14.29
CA GLN A 81 -8.64 -2.74 -12.95
C GLN A 81 -8.87 -1.54 -12.02
N LEU A 82 -9.41 -0.43 -12.56
CA LEU A 82 -9.79 0.76 -11.77
C LEU A 82 -10.52 0.43 -10.45
N CYS A 83 -10.16 1.15 -9.39
CA CYS A 83 -10.89 1.07 -8.13
C CYS A 83 -12.35 1.57 -8.31
N GLY A 84 -13.29 1.10 -7.49
CA GLY A 84 -14.72 1.34 -7.71
C GLY A 84 -15.12 2.81 -7.85
N LYS A 85 -14.40 3.74 -7.20
CA LYS A 85 -14.60 5.19 -7.35
C LYS A 85 -14.24 5.69 -8.75
N ARG A 86 -13.08 5.28 -9.28
CA ARG A 86 -12.62 5.66 -10.62
C ARG A 86 -13.45 4.96 -11.69
N LEU A 87 -13.75 3.68 -11.48
CA LEU A 87 -14.61 2.92 -12.38
C LEU A 87 -16.00 3.56 -12.48
N LYS A 88 -16.60 3.99 -11.36
CA LYS A 88 -17.87 4.74 -11.38
C LYS A 88 -17.79 6.00 -12.24
N ALA A 89 -16.72 6.78 -12.14
CA ALA A 89 -16.54 7.99 -12.94
C ALA A 89 -16.29 7.68 -14.42
N ALA A 90 -15.68 6.52 -14.72
CA ALA A 90 -15.43 6.06 -16.08
C ALA A 90 -16.70 5.51 -16.76
N LEU A 91 -17.60 4.85 -16.04
CA LEU A 91 -18.77 4.18 -16.63
C LEU A 91 -19.55 5.02 -17.66
N PRO A 92 -19.90 6.30 -17.42
CA PRO A 92 -20.62 7.12 -18.41
C PRO A 92 -19.86 7.30 -19.74
N LEU A 93 -18.53 7.28 -19.72
CA LEU A 93 -17.69 7.40 -20.91
C LEU A 93 -17.57 6.06 -21.66
N TRP A 94 -17.66 4.94 -20.95
CA TRP A 94 -17.42 3.61 -21.52
C TRP A 94 -18.71 2.92 -22.00
N LEU A 95 -19.83 3.10 -21.28
CA LEU A 95 -21.11 2.45 -21.59
C LEU A 95 -21.64 2.73 -23.01
N PRO A 96 -21.52 3.95 -23.58
CA PRO A 96 -21.98 4.22 -24.95
C PRO A 96 -21.28 3.35 -26.01
N HIS A 97 -20.04 2.96 -25.77
CA HIS A 97 -19.22 2.17 -26.70
C HIS A 97 -19.26 0.66 -26.41
N TYR A 98 -19.77 0.26 -25.24
CA TYR A 98 -19.80 -1.14 -24.83
C TYR A 98 -20.54 -2.04 -25.84
N GLY A 99 -21.70 -1.58 -26.32
CA GLY A 99 -22.54 -2.36 -27.23
C GLY A 99 -21.89 -2.66 -28.59
N ALA A 100 -20.93 -1.84 -29.02
CA ALA A 100 -20.21 -2.06 -30.28
C ALA A 100 -19.16 -3.17 -30.17
N SER A 101 -18.56 -3.36 -29.00
CA SER A 101 -17.49 -4.35 -28.77
C SER A 101 -17.99 -5.67 -28.21
N PHE A 102 -19.16 -5.67 -27.57
CA PHE A 102 -19.74 -6.84 -26.92
C PHE A 102 -21.15 -7.08 -27.45
N HIS A 103 -22.17 -6.76 -26.66
CA HIS A 103 -23.57 -6.88 -27.05
C HIS A 103 -24.36 -5.65 -26.58
N PRO A 104 -25.47 -5.32 -27.24
CA PRO A 104 -26.36 -4.27 -26.78
C PRO A 104 -26.84 -4.53 -25.35
N LEU A 105 -26.97 -3.46 -24.58
CA LEU A 105 -27.50 -3.50 -23.21
C LEU A 105 -28.95 -3.05 -23.20
N SER A 106 -29.76 -3.68 -22.35
CA SER A 106 -31.14 -3.22 -22.12
C SER A 106 -31.15 -1.83 -21.48
N ALA A 107 -32.24 -1.08 -21.71
CA ALA A 107 -32.42 0.24 -21.08
C ALA A 107 -32.38 0.15 -19.54
N ASP A 108 -32.92 -0.94 -18.98
CA ASP A 108 -32.92 -1.20 -17.54
C ASP A 108 -31.50 -1.45 -17.01
N THR A 109 -30.70 -2.23 -17.74
CA THR A 109 -29.29 -2.50 -17.39
C THR A 109 -28.46 -1.21 -17.43
N LEU A 110 -28.64 -0.38 -18.45
CA LEU A 110 -27.98 0.92 -18.56
C LEU A 110 -28.36 1.86 -17.42
N ALA A 111 -29.66 1.94 -17.08
CA ALA A 111 -30.13 2.75 -15.96
C ALA A 111 -29.55 2.27 -14.62
N MET A 112 -29.49 0.96 -14.40
CA MET A 112 -28.89 0.37 -13.20
C MET A 112 -27.38 0.67 -13.11
N LEU A 113 -26.64 0.52 -14.22
CA LEU A 113 -25.21 0.83 -14.28
C LEU A 113 -24.92 2.33 -14.12
N GLY A 114 -25.82 3.20 -14.57
CA GLY A 114 -25.71 4.65 -14.35
C GLY A 114 -25.96 5.05 -12.89
N ALA A 115 -26.89 4.37 -12.21
CA ALA A 115 -27.27 4.68 -10.82
C ALA A 115 -26.38 4.01 -9.76
N ILE A 116 -25.59 3.00 -10.13
CA ILE A 116 -24.84 2.19 -9.18
C ILE A 116 -23.83 3.04 -8.37
N SER A 117 -23.65 2.68 -7.09
CA SER A 117 -22.66 3.33 -6.22
C SER A 117 -21.30 2.64 -6.32
N ALA A 118 -20.23 3.40 -6.12
CA ALA A 118 -18.86 2.89 -6.11
C ALA A 118 -18.67 1.73 -5.11
N ALA A 119 -19.30 1.83 -3.93
CA ALA A 119 -19.27 0.77 -2.93
C ALA A 119 -19.98 -0.51 -3.38
N THR A 120 -21.02 -0.40 -4.21
CA THR A 120 -21.72 -1.57 -4.75
C THR A 120 -20.91 -2.21 -5.87
N ILE A 121 -20.30 -1.41 -6.75
CA ILE A 121 -19.31 -1.89 -7.73
C ILE A 121 -18.21 -2.69 -7.04
N ASP A 122 -17.62 -2.15 -5.96
CA ASP A 122 -16.54 -2.83 -5.25
C ASP A 122 -16.99 -4.17 -4.64
N ARG A 123 -18.20 -4.26 -4.07
CA ARG A 123 -18.76 -5.52 -3.55
C ARG A 123 -19.03 -6.54 -4.65
N LEU A 124 -19.56 -6.12 -5.80
CA LEU A 124 -19.84 -7.03 -6.93
C LEU A 124 -18.54 -7.56 -7.56
N LEU A 125 -17.49 -6.73 -7.61
CA LEU A 125 -16.19 -7.11 -8.17
C LEU A 125 -15.27 -7.83 -7.18
N GLU A 126 -15.56 -7.81 -5.87
CA GLU A 126 -14.77 -8.49 -4.83
C GLU A 126 -14.48 -9.98 -5.15
N PRO A 127 -15.48 -10.84 -5.47
CA PRO A 127 -15.22 -12.24 -5.79
C PRO A 127 -14.41 -12.42 -7.08
N ILE A 128 -14.48 -11.46 -8.01
CA ILE A 128 -13.71 -11.48 -9.26
C ILE A 128 -12.26 -11.09 -8.99
N ARG A 129 -12.03 -10.03 -8.22
CA ARG A 129 -10.69 -9.57 -7.80
C ARG A 129 -9.91 -10.67 -7.08
N ALA A 130 -10.59 -11.43 -6.23
CA ALA A 130 -9.98 -12.55 -5.53
C ALA A 130 -9.47 -13.66 -6.47
N LYS A 131 -10.15 -13.89 -7.61
CA LYS A 131 -9.78 -14.90 -8.61
C LYS A 131 -8.70 -14.43 -9.57
N VAL A 132 -8.71 -13.15 -9.93
CA VAL A 132 -7.79 -12.55 -10.91
C VAL A 132 -6.38 -12.33 -10.32
N GLY A 133 -6.25 -12.26 -8.99
CA GLY A 133 -5.00 -11.92 -8.34
C GLY A 133 -4.72 -10.42 -8.37
N ARG A 134 -3.82 -9.94 -7.49
CA ARG A 134 -3.42 -8.51 -7.48
C ARG A 134 -2.40 -8.26 -8.59
N LYS A 135 -2.72 -7.38 -9.54
CA LYS A 135 -1.69 -6.69 -10.33
C LYS A 135 -0.95 -5.71 -9.42
N GLY A 136 0.37 -5.80 -9.41
CA GLY A 136 1.24 -5.08 -8.47
C GLY A 136 2.42 -5.94 -8.03
N LEU A 137 3.03 -6.62 -8.99
CA LEU A 137 4.26 -7.36 -8.74
C LEU A 137 5.39 -6.35 -8.61
N SER A 138 5.85 -6.16 -7.37
CA SER A 138 7.04 -5.37 -7.17
C SER A 138 8.27 -6.20 -7.50
N GLY A 139 9.04 -5.77 -8.49
CA GLY A 139 10.41 -6.25 -8.72
C GLY A 139 11.38 -5.78 -7.63
N THR A 140 10.99 -4.84 -6.77
CA THR A 140 11.82 -4.36 -5.67
C THR A 140 11.66 -5.28 -4.47
N LYS A 141 12.69 -6.08 -4.20
CA LYS A 141 12.83 -6.78 -2.92
C LYS A 141 13.18 -5.74 -1.85
N PRO A 142 12.54 -5.75 -0.67
CA PRO A 142 12.92 -4.87 0.44
C PRO A 142 14.42 -5.06 0.73
N GLY A 143 15.15 -3.95 0.81
CA GLY A 143 16.61 -3.95 0.73
C GLY A 143 17.29 -4.83 1.78
N THR A 144 18.38 -5.47 1.37
CA THR A 144 19.29 -6.23 2.24
C THR A 144 20.05 -5.30 3.20
N LEU A 145 20.76 -5.90 4.18
CA LEU A 145 21.57 -5.24 5.22
C LEU A 145 22.45 -4.08 4.72
N LEU A 146 22.86 -4.09 3.43
CA LEU A 146 23.64 -3.03 2.80
C LEU A 146 22.98 -1.65 2.91
N LYS A 147 21.64 -1.55 2.86
CA LYS A 147 20.92 -0.26 3.04
C LYS A 147 21.19 0.39 4.40
N LYS A 148 21.55 -0.38 5.43
CA LYS A 148 21.84 0.14 6.78
C LYS A 148 23.26 0.68 6.93
N HIS A 149 24.16 0.31 6.02
CA HIS A 149 25.58 0.71 6.06
C HIS A 149 25.90 1.91 5.16
N ILE A 150 24.97 2.34 4.31
CA ILE A 150 25.10 3.55 3.50
C ILE A 150 24.66 4.73 4.37
N PRO A 151 25.56 5.66 4.73
CA PRO A 151 25.21 6.81 5.54
C PRO A 151 24.16 7.67 4.82
N ILE A 152 23.04 7.95 5.47
CA ILE A 152 22.03 8.88 4.97
C ILE A 152 22.56 10.30 5.24
N GLN A 153 23.02 10.99 4.21
CA GLN A 153 23.27 12.42 4.29
C GLN A 153 21.96 13.17 3.96
N ALA A 154 21.50 13.98 4.91
CA ALA A 154 20.38 14.90 4.75
C ALA A 154 20.92 16.25 4.26
N GLY A 155 21.26 16.33 2.98
CA GLY A 155 21.64 17.59 2.33
C GLY A 155 20.40 18.35 1.86
N VAL A 156 20.32 19.66 2.11
CA VAL A 156 19.32 20.54 1.49
C VAL A 156 19.72 20.74 0.05
N TRP A 157 18.91 20.22 -0.88
CA TRP A 157 19.11 20.47 -2.30
C TRP A 157 18.76 21.92 -2.56
N ASP A 158 19.60 22.61 -3.32
CA ASP A 158 19.24 23.92 -3.80
C ASP A 158 18.26 23.76 -4.98
N MET A 159 16.98 23.65 -4.64
CA MET A 159 15.87 23.48 -5.58
C MET A 159 15.65 24.72 -6.47
N THR A 160 16.46 25.76 -6.33
CA THR A 160 16.35 27.00 -7.12
C THR A 160 17.22 27.02 -8.37
N GLN A 161 18.05 25.99 -8.58
CA GLN A 161 18.91 25.88 -9.76
C GLN A 161 18.84 24.49 -10.44
N PRO A 162 18.97 24.42 -11.77
CA PRO A 162 19.03 23.15 -12.49
C PRO A 162 20.27 22.33 -12.13
N GLY A 163 20.13 21.01 -12.25
CA GLY A 163 21.19 20.01 -12.08
C GLY A 163 20.91 18.97 -10.99
N PHE A 164 19.75 18.98 -10.36
CA PHE A 164 19.41 18.06 -9.27
C PHE A 164 18.36 17.06 -9.73
N ILE A 165 18.77 15.80 -9.96
CA ILE A 165 17.98 14.80 -10.67
C ILE A 165 17.40 13.77 -9.70
N GLU A 166 16.11 13.53 -9.82
CA GLU A 166 15.39 12.40 -9.21
C GLU A 166 15.21 11.30 -10.27
N ALA A 167 15.63 10.08 -9.94
CA ALA A 167 15.60 8.92 -10.82
C ALA A 167 14.67 7.82 -10.29
N ASP A 168 13.72 7.39 -11.12
CA ASP A 168 12.82 6.27 -10.83
C ASP A 168 12.91 5.19 -11.92
N THR A 169 12.54 3.95 -11.58
CA THR A 169 12.45 2.86 -12.55
C THR A 169 11.18 2.05 -12.44
N VAL A 170 10.59 1.75 -13.59
CA VAL A 170 9.37 0.93 -13.72
C VAL A 170 9.66 -0.29 -14.59
N ALA A 171 9.35 -1.48 -14.07
CA ALA A 171 9.47 -2.73 -14.81
C ALA A 171 8.22 -3.01 -15.64
N HIS A 172 8.37 -3.21 -16.95
CA HIS A 172 7.28 -3.62 -17.84
C HIS A 172 7.17 -5.14 -17.90
N CYS A 173 6.88 -5.76 -16.74
CA CYS A 173 6.90 -7.21 -16.55
C CYS A 173 5.53 -7.92 -16.68
N GLY A 174 4.48 -7.20 -17.06
CA GLY A 174 3.13 -7.77 -17.18
C GLY A 174 2.67 -8.43 -15.87
N ASP A 175 2.20 -9.68 -15.96
CA ASP A 175 1.63 -10.43 -14.83
C ASP A 175 2.64 -11.37 -14.13
N SER A 176 3.93 -11.30 -14.46
CA SER A 176 4.98 -12.11 -13.81
C SER A 176 6.28 -11.33 -13.68
N PRO A 177 6.90 -11.22 -12.49
CA PRO A 177 8.22 -10.60 -12.36
C PRO A 177 9.36 -11.59 -12.68
N ALA A 178 9.03 -12.80 -13.13
CA ALA A 178 10.01 -13.84 -13.45
C ALA A 178 10.40 -13.74 -14.93
N GLY A 179 11.62 -13.26 -15.19
CA GLY A 179 12.17 -13.13 -16.53
C GLY A 179 12.94 -11.82 -16.72
N ASP A 180 13.28 -11.60 -17.98
CA ASP A 180 13.94 -10.40 -18.47
C ASP A 180 12.92 -9.49 -19.14
N PHE A 181 12.93 -8.21 -18.81
CA PHE A 181 11.91 -7.25 -19.23
C PHE A 181 12.52 -5.90 -19.58
N VAL A 182 11.76 -5.08 -20.30
CA VAL A 182 12.10 -3.67 -20.47
C VAL A 182 11.83 -2.92 -19.17
N TRP A 183 12.77 -2.08 -18.77
CA TRP A 183 12.63 -1.14 -17.66
C TRP A 183 12.65 0.28 -18.21
N SER A 184 11.68 1.09 -17.80
CA SER A 184 11.76 2.55 -18.01
C SER A 184 12.55 3.17 -16.87
N LEU A 185 13.58 3.95 -17.20
CA LEU A 185 14.32 4.82 -16.31
C LEU A 185 13.86 6.26 -16.55
N THR A 186 13.20 6.84 -15.56
CA THR A 186 12.70 8.21 -15.59
C THR A 186 13.67 9.09 -14.81
N LEU A 187 14.17 10.15 -15.43
CA LEU A 187 15.15 11.08 -14.87
C LEU A 187 14.55 12.49 -14.93
N THR A 188 14.30 13.08 -13.76
CA THR A 188 13.65 14.39 -13.66
C THR A 188 14.51 15.38 -12.90
N ASP A 189 14.82 16.52 -13.49
CA ASP A 189 15.42 17.66 -12.77
C ASP A 189 14.37 18.37 -11.91
N ILE A 190 14.65 18.52 -10.62
CA ILE A 190 13.69 19.06 -9.64
C ILE A 190 13.40 20.55 -9.89
N CYS A 191 14.40 21.34 -10.28
CA CYS A 191 14.24 22.79 -10.45
C CYS A 191 13.44 23.13 -11.70
N THR A 192 13.75 22.49 -12.83
CA THR A 192 13.17 22.81 -14.13
C THR A 192 11.94 21.98 -14.46
N GLY A 193 11.78 20.82 -13.81
CA GLY A 193 10.80 19.81 -14.18
C GLY A 193 11.13 19.10 -15.50
N TRP A 194 12.35 19.23 -16.02
CA TRP A 194 12.78 18.54 -17.23
C TRP A 194 12.85 17.04 -16.97
N THR A 195 12.01 16.26 -17.65
CA THR A 195 11.97 14.80 -17.53
C THR A 195 12.42 14.14 -18.83
N GLU A 196 13.37 13.21 -18.72
CA GLU A 196 13.69 12.27 -19.78
C GLU A 196 13.39 10.83 -19.37
N CYS A 197 12.81 10.07 -20.30
CA CYS A 197 12.56 8.65 -20.14
C CYS A 197 13.51 7.85 -21.04
N ARG A 198 14.22 6.90 -20.46
CA ARG A 198 15.09 5.94 -21.17
C ARG A 198 14.58 4.53 -20.95
N ALA A 199 14.84 3.63 -21.89
CA ALA A 199 14.50 2.22 -21.76
C ALA A 199 15.78 1.38 -21.61
N THR A 200 15.81 0.47 -20.65
CA THR A 200 16.88 -0.52 -20.49
C THR A 200 16.32 -1.93 -20.61
N TRP A 201 17.05 -2.82 -21.25
CA TRP A 201 16.78 -4.25 -21.16
C TRP A 201 17.34 -4.73 -19.81
N ASN A 202 16.45 -5.24 -18.96
CA ASN A 202 16.74 -5.66 -17.59
C ASN A 202 17.18 -4.55 -16.63
N LYS A 203 17.40 -4.97 -15.38
CA LYS A 203 17.85 -4.17 -14.24
C LYS A 203 19.38 -4.24 -14.03
N GLY A 204 20.14 -4.46 -15.10
CA GLY A 204 21.59 -4.57 -15.03
C GLY A 204 22.25 -3.21 -14.79
N ALA A 205 23.22 -3.13 -13.88
CA ALA A 205 23.94 -1.89 -13.56
C ALA A 205 24.58 -1.24 -14.80
N ASP A 206 25.13 -2.04 -15.73
CA ASP A 206 25.77 -1.55 -16.94
C ASP A 206 24.80 -0.89 -17.92
N GLY A 207 23.60 -1.46 -18.06
CA GLY A 207 22.55 -0.91 -18.91
C GLY A 207 22.03 0.42 -18.37
N VAL A 208 21.81 0.49 -17.06
CA VAL A 208 21.41 1.73 -16.36
C VAL A 208 22.50 2.80 -16.48
N MET A 209 23.77 2.44 -16.27
CA MET A 209 24.90 3.37 -16.37
C MET A 209 25.03 3.96 -17.77
N THR A 210 24.87 3.14 -18.81
CA THR A 210 24.90 3.59 -20.20
C THR A 210 23.84 4.66 -20.47
N GLN A 211 22.61 4.45 -19.98
CA GLN A 211 21.52 5.42 -20.14
C GLN A 211 21.73 6.69 -19.33
N ILE A 212 22.28 6.60 -18.12
CA ILE A 212 22.61 7.78 -17.31
C ILE A 212 23.68 8.64 -18.00
N LYS A 213 24.72 8.03 -18.57
CA LYS A 213 25.75 8.77 -19.34
C LYS A 213 25.16 9.43 -20.58
N ALA A 214 24.28 8.73 -21.30
CA ALA A 214 23.59 9.29 -22.46
C ALA A 214 22.70 10.49 -22.08
N PHE A 215 22.01 10.41 -20.95
CA PHE A 215 21.22 11.50 -20.37
C PHE A 215 22.10 12.70 -19.98
N GLN A 216 23.20 12.47 -19.27
CA GLN A 216 24.15 13.53 -18.89
C GLN A 216 24.68 14.31 -20.10
N ASN A 217 24.92 13.62 -21.22
CA ASN A 217 25.39 14.24 -22.45
C ASN A 217 24.28 14.97 -23.23
N ALA A 218 23.00 14.64 -22.99
CA ALA A 218 21.86 15.25 -23.67
C ALA A 218 21.36 16.52 -22.95
N LEU A 219 21.62 16.65 -21.65
CA LEU A 219 21.15 17.78 -20.86
C LEU A 219 21.85 19.09 -21.26
N PRO A 220 21.10 20.21 -21.31
CA PRO A 220 21.67 21.53 -21.55
C PRO A 220 22.36 22.13 -20.31
N PHE A 221 22.41 21.41 -19.19
CA PHE A 221 23.01 21.85 -17.92
C PHE A 221 23.71 20.68 -17.21
N PRO A 222 24.73 20.97 -16.38
CA PRO A 222 25.46 19.93 -15.65
C PRO A 222 24.61 19.31 -14.54
N VAL A 223 24.78 18.00 -14.34
CA VAL A 223 24.19 17.28 -13.20
C VAL A 223 25.05 17.53 -11.95
N LYS A 224 24.45 18.16 -10.94
CA LYS A 224 25.01 18.52 -9.62
C LYS A 224 24.61 17.53 -8.51
N GLY A 225 23.50 16.82 -8.68
CA GLY A 225 23.01 15.85 -7.71
C GLY A 225 22.13 14.80 -8.38
N PHE A 226 22.15 13.58 -7.84
CA PHE A 226 21.41 12.45 -8.36
C PHE A 226 20.88 11.59 -7.20
N ASP A 227 19.56 11.50 -7.07
CA ASP A 227 18.89 10.63 -6.09
C ASP A 227 18.10 9.53 -6.80
N CYS A 228 18.08 8.34 -6.19
CA CYS A 228 17.29 7.21 -6.64
C CYS A 228 16.84 6.42 -5.41
N ASP A 229 15.53 6.35 -5.21
CA ASP A 229 14.90 5.65 -4.09
C ASP A 229 14.81 4.13 -4.31
N ASN A 230 14.92 3.71 -5.58
CA ASN A 230 14.70 2.35 -6.02
C ASN A 230 15.99 1.56 -6.24
N GLY A 231 15.90 0.23 -6.06
CA GLY A 231 16.92 -0.75 -6.47
C GLY A 231 18.26 -0.77 -5.75
N SER A 232 18.98 -1.91 -5.76
CA SER A 232 20.34 -2.03 -5.23
C SER A 232 21.41 -1.71 -6.27
N GLU A 233 21.07 -1.91 -7.53
CA GLU A 233 21.91 -1.72 -8.70
C GLU A 233 22.14 -0.23 -9.04
N GLN A 234 21.18 0.66 -8.80
CA GLN A 234 21.36 2.10 -9.01
C GLN A 234 22.23 2.77 -7.93
N ARG A 235 22.38 2.13 -6.77
CA ARG A 235 23.26 2.60 -5.69
C ARG A 235 24.75 2.39 -5.98
N GLN A 236 25.09 1.48 -6.90
CA GLN A 236 26.49 1.18 -7.24
C GLN A 236 27.16 2.36 -7.96
N THR A 237 26.37 3.19 -8.66
CA THR A 237 26.78 4.47 -9.26
C THR A 237 27.23 5.52 -8.22
N GLN A 238 26.82 5.38 -6.96
CA GLN A 238 27.11 6.33 -5.87
C GLN A 238 28.48 6.11 -5.19
N HIS A 239 29.24 5.06 -5.55
CA HIS A 239 30.40 4.58 -4.76
C HIS A 239 31.75 4.50 -5.51
N LEU A 240 31.92 5.12 -6.67
CA LEU A 240 33.25 5.22 -7.30
C LEU A 240 34.10 6.33 -6.63
N PRO A 241 35.39 6.09 -6.31
CA PRO A 241 36.19 6.99 -5.50
C PRO A 241 36.77 8.13 -6.35
N HIS A 242 36.39 9.37 -6.04
CA HIS A 242 37.11 10.56 -6.53
C HIS A 242 37.63 11.39 -5.35
N GLN A 243 38.86 11.88 -5.51
CA GLN A 243 39.83 12.13 -4.44
C GLN A 243 39.42 13.20 -3.42
N ARG A 244 39.78 12.94 -2.15
CA ARG A 244 39.79 13.93 -1.07
C ARG A 244 40.80 15.03 -1.39
N GLN A 245 40.38 16.29 -1.39
CA GLN A 245 41.26 17.40 -1.06
C GLN A 245 40.71 18.19 0.12
N SER A 246 41.60 18.38 1.08
CA SER A 246 41.43 19.09 2.34
C SER A 246 41.29 20.59 2.16
N CYS A 247 40.38 21.24 2.89
CA CYS A 247 40.64 22.55 3.45
C CYS A 247 39.74 22.89 4.67
N SER A 248 40.44 23.13 5.79
CA SER A 248 40.19 24.09 6.89
C SER A 248 38.80 24.28 7.51
N ALA A 249 38.83 24.28 8.85
CA ALA A 249 37.73 24.28 9.81
C ALA A 249 37.08 25.65 10.11
N LEU A 250 35.82 25.60 10.64
CA LEU A 250 35.21 26.30 11.81
C LEU A 250 33.78 26.83 11.53
N PRO A 251 32.93 27.11 12.56
CA PRO A 251 32.44 26.24 13.63
C PRO A 251 30.89 26.16 13.69
N ARG A 252 30.37 25.24 14.54
CA ARG A 252 28.96 24.97 14.87
C ARG A 252 28.14 26.22 15.27
N SER A 253 26.85 26.20 14.93
CA SER A 253 25.77 26.70 15.79
C SER A 253 24.60 25.71 15.84
N GLU A 254 24.12 25.45 17.05
CA GLU A 254 22.98 24.58 17.37
C GLU A 254 21.65 25.33 17.17
N GLY A 255 20.62 24.65 16.67
CA GLY A 255 19.26 25.19 16.59
C GLY A 255 18.23 24.10 16.31
N LYS A 256 17.29 23.91 17.23
CA LYS A 256 16.40 22.75 17.37
C LYS A 256 15.10 22.86 16.56
N THR A 257 14.44 21.69 16.43
CA THR A 257 13.00 21.44 16.15
C THR A 257 12.58 21.61 14.68
N GLY A 258 11.86 20.72 14.01
CA GLY A 258 11.10 19.54 14.40
C GLY A 258 9.73 19.58 13.71
N LYS A 259 9.55 18.84 12.59
CA LYS A 259 8.29 18.25 12.11
C LYS A 259 8.46 17.57 10.74
N SER A 260 8.08 16.29 10.69
CA SER A 260 7.70 15.45 9.54
C SER A 260 8.14 15.91 8.14
N GLY A 261 9.30 15.45 7.69
CA GLY A 261 9.74 15.53 6.30
C GLY A 261 9.88 14.14 5.71
N HIS A 262 9.41 13.95 4.48
CA HIS A 262 9.71 12.79 3.65
C HIS A 262 11.23 12.55 3.63
N PHE A 263 11.63 11.29 3.81
CA PHE A 263 13.03 10.90 3.91
C PHE A 263 13.61 10.72 2.51
N TYR A 264 14.46 11.65 2.09
CA TYR A 264 15.21 11.59 0.82
C TYR A 264 16.70 11.36 1.13
N LEU A 265 17.36 10.51 0.33
CA LEU A 265 18.80 10.23 0.44
C LEU A 265 19.54 11.18 -0.50
N ALA A 266 20.60 11.84 -0.05
CA ALA A 266 21.46 12.57 -0.99
C ALA A 266 22.91 12.64 -0.54
N LEU A 267 23.81 12.17 -1.40
CA LEU A 267 25.21 12.54 -1.36
C LEU A 267 25.42 13.70 -2.34
N THR A 268 25.88 14.84 -1.85
CA THR A 268 26.30 15.97 -2.69
C THR A 268 27.61 15.60 -3.39
N ILE A 269 27.56 15.37 -4.70
CA ILE A 269 28.75 15.20 -5.54
C ILE A 269 29.07 16.57 -6.12
N GLN A 270 30.02 17.26 -5.52
CA GLN A 270 30.50 18.55 -5.98
C GLN A 270 31.79 18.31 -6.76
N LEU A 271 31.77 18.41 -8.08
CA LEU A 271 32.99 18.49 -8.88
C LEU A 271 32.83 19.43 -10.09
N ILE A 272 33.98 20.02 -10.38
CA ILE A 272 34.38 21.04 -11.36
C ILE A 272 33.96 20.68 -12.78
#